data_AF-A0A1L8PF52-F1
#
_entry.id   AF-A0A1L8PF52-F1
#
_cell.length_a   1.000
_cell.length_b   1.000
_cell.length_c   1.000
_cell.angle_alpha   90.00
_cell.angle_beta   90.00
_cell.angle_gamma   90.00
#
_symmetry.space_group_name_H-M   'P 1'
#
loop_
_entity.id
_entity.type
_entity.pdbx_description
1 polymer ?
#
loop_
_entity_poly.entity_id
_entity_poly.type
_entity_poly.pdbx_seq_one_letter_code
_entity_poly.pdbx_strand_id
1 'polypeptide(L)'
;MTSTEADVSFIKWDKKNTELVDLLKGYTKAELVDQAERQAVAVKKSWNKIQMVNVLAENTTEQAETIYHPILKDVLIRLPDLETNIYRVKTLTNIEGFMPLIKKGFFFVAKDADSILLLIPEEILFSVRDRLPSDNKLAEAVSSSDNKKAQILNSWKEKAMAIYGNVSLEHLKTTWNRYFDEPVTIEEIKDLLN
;
A
#
# COMPACT_ATOMS: atom_id res chain seq x y z
N MET A 1 -14.18 -29.31 -7.24
CA MET A 1 -12.94 -29.38 -6.44
C MET A 1 -12.78 -28.04 -5.75
N THR A 2 -13.21 -27.97 -4.49
CA THR A 2 -13.31 -26.74 -3.69
C THR A 2 -12.06 -26.59 -2.83
N SER A 3 -10.98 -26.04 -3.40
CA SER A 3 -9.71 -25.83 -2.70
C SER A 3 -9.54 -24.39 -2.17
N THR A 4 -10.50 -23.51 -2.46
CA THR A 4 -10.37 -22.06 -2.25
C THR A 4 -10.65 -21.63 -0.80
N GLU A 5 -11.42 -22.40 -0.03
CA GLU A 5 -11.76 -22.06 1.37
C GLU A 5 -10.65 -22.36 2.38
N ALA A 6 -9.76 -23.32 2.09
CA ALA A 6 -8.81 -23.85 3.07
C ALA A 6 -7.53 -23.01 3.26
N ASP A 7 -7.31 -21.99 2.43
CA ASP A 7 -6.00 -21.30 2.32
C ASP A 7 -6.13 -19.77 2.37
N VAL A 8 -7.30 -19.25 2.79
CA VAL A 8 -7.56 -17.81 2.97
C VAL A 8 -7.58 -17.47 4.45
N SER A 9 -6.58 -16.72 4.88
CA SER A 9 -6.52 -16.17 6.24
C SER A 9 -7.44 -14.96 6.36
N PHE A 10 -8.36 -15.01 7.32
CA PHE A 10 -9.25 -13.88 7.63
C PHE A 10 -8.66 -13.05 8.76
N ILE A 11 -8.42 -11.76 8.51
CA ILE A 11 -7.94 -10.85 9.55
C ILE A 11 -9.06 -10.41 10.47
N LYS A 12 -8.70 -10.12 11.73
CA LYS A 12 -9.55 -9.32 12.60
C LYS A 12 -9.43 -7.86 12.18
N TRP A 13 -10.48 -7.32 11.58
CA TRP A 13 -10.52 -5.95 11.09
C TRP A 13 -11.32 -5.03 12.02
N ASP A 14 -10.74 -3.87 12.34
CA ASP A 14 -11.45 -2.77 12.99
C ASP A 14 -12.03 -1.87 11.89
N LYS A 15 -13.34 -1.61 11.92
CA LYS A 15 -14.20 -1.21 10.79
C LYS A 15 -13.86 0.14 10.11
N LYS A 16 -12.74 0.75 10.48
CA LYS A 16 -12.28 2.05 9.98
C LYS A 16 -10.84 2.05 9.49
N ASN A 17 -10.07 1.00 9.71
CA ASN A 17 -8.63 1.04 9.46
C ASN A 17 -8.31 0.30 8.17
N THR A 18 -7.90 1.06 7.14
CA THR A 18 -7.47 0.52 5.84
C THR A 18 -5.99 0.71 5.58
N GLU A 19 -5.23 1.26 6.52
CA GLU A 19 -3.76 1.30 6.45
C GLU A 19 -3.18 -0.12 6.51
N LEU A 20 -2.15 -0.37 5.70
CA LEU A 20 -1.49 -1.68 5.60
C LEU A 20 -0.99 -2.19 6.96
N VAL A 21 -0.42 -1.30 7.76
CA VAL A 21 0.05 -1.60 9.12
C VAL A 21 -1.09 -2.11 10.00
N ASP A 22 -2.26 -1.49 9.92
CA ASP A 22 -3.40 -1.87 10.74
C ASP A 22 -4.08 -3.15 10.25
N LEU A 23 -4.13 -3.36 8.94
CA LEU A 23 -4.60 -4.62 8.36
C LEU A 23 -3.69 -5.79 8.74
N LEU A 24 -2.37 -5.60 8.72
CA LEU A 24 -1.38 -6.58 9.19
C LEU A 24 -1.48 -6.84 10.70
N LYS A 25 -1.80 -5.83 11.53
CA LYS A 25 -2.11 -6.04 12.95
C LYS A 25 -3.34 -6.93 13.15
N GLY A 26 -4.20 -7.08 12.14
CA GLY A 26 -5.34 -7.99 12.18
C GLY A 26 -4.99 -9.48 12.13
N TYR A 27 -3.78 -9.85 11.67
CA TYR A 27 -3.29 -11.23 11.69
C TYR A 27 -2.83 -11.69 13.07
N THR A 28 -2.87 -12.99 13.33
CA THR A 28 -2.13 -13.61 14.44
C THR A 28 -0.62 -13.58 14.18
N LYS A 29 0.18 -13.78 15.23
CA LYS A 29 1.65 -13.84 15.08
C LYS A 29 2.10 -14.99 14.18
N ALA A 30 1.40 -16.13 14.22
CA ALA A 30 1.69 -17.27 13.35
C ALA A 30 1.44 -16.91 11.88
N GLU A 31 0.30 -16.29 11.58
CA GLU A 31 -0.02 -15.85 10.22
C GLU A 31 0.96 -14.80 9.68
N LEU A 32 1.48 -13.90 10.52
CA LEU A 32 2.53 -12.95 10.11
C LEU A 32 3.85 -13.66 9.77
N VAL A 33 4.21 -14.71 10.49
CA VAL A 33 5.39 -15.52 10.16
C VAL A 33 5.18 -16.22 8.82
N ASP A 34 4.01 -16.84 8.60
CA ASP A 34 3.68 -17.50 7.34
C ASP A 34 3.67 -16.51 6.16
N GLN A 35 3.15 -15.29 6.36
CA GLN A 35 3.19 -14.23 5.34
C GLN A 35 4.62 -13.81 5.01
N ALA A 36 5.47 -13.64 6.02
CA ALA A 36 6.87 -13.31 5.80
C ALA A 36 7.62 -14.41 5.05
N GLU A 37 7.36 -15.69 5.37
CA GLU A 37 7.93 -16.82 4.63
C GLU A 37 7.47 -16.82 3.17
N ARG A 38 6.18 -16.55 2.89
CA ARG A 38 5.62 -16.46 1.52
C ARG A 38 6.19 -15.28 0.71
N GLN A 39 6.52 -14.18 1.39
CA GLN A 39 7.14 -13.00 0.78
C GLN A 39 8.67 -13.05 0.75
N ALA A 40 9.29 -14.11 1.28
CA ALA A 40 10.74 -14.24 1.47
C ALA A 40 11.36 -13.10 2.32
N VAL A 41 10.61 -12.60 3.30
CA VAL A 41 11.04 -11.56 4.23
C VAL A 41 11.63 -12.19 5.48
N ALA A 42 12.84 -11.74 5.86
CA ALA A 42 13.53 -12.27 7.03
C ALA A 42 12.90 -11.74 8.33
N VAL A 43 12.00 -12.53 8.94
CA VAL A 43 11.47 -12.28 10.30
C VAL A 43 11.92 -13.37 11.27
N LYS A 44 12.25 -12.98 12.50
CA LYS A 44 12.56 -13.94 13.57
C LYS A 44 11.29 -14.27 14.34
N LYS A 45 11.03 -15.55 14.60
CA LYS A 45 9.86 -16.01 15.40
C LYS A 45 9.82 -15.38 16.81
N SER A 46 10.96 -14.97 17.36
CA SER A 46 11.09 -14.29 18.65
C SER A 46 10.67 -12.81 18.63
N TRP A 47 10.59 -12.17 17.46
CA TRP A 47 10.19 -10.76 17.35
C TRP A 47 8.78 -10.53 17.88
N ASN A 48 8.53 -9.33 18.40
CA ASN A 48 7.18 -8.97 18.78
C ASN A 48 6.32 -8.69 17.52
N LYS A 49 5.00 -8.70 17.68
CA LYS A 49 4.06 -8.57 16.57
C LYS A 49 4.25 -7.24 15.81
N ILE A 50 4.48 -6.15 16.53
CA ILE A 50 4.61 -4.81 15.97
C ILE A 50 5.85 -4.74 15.06
N GLN A 51 6.97 -5.32 15.49
CA GLN A 51 8.20 -5.41 14.68
C GLN A 51 7.94 -6.19 13.38
N MET A 52 7.26 -7.33 13.45
CA MET A 52 6.91 -8.11 12.27
C MET A 52 6.01 -7.35 11.30
N VAL A 53 4.98 -6.67 11.84
CA VAL A 53 4.07 -5.82 11.06
C VAL A 53 4.83 -4.73 10.31
N ASN A 54 5.70 -3.99 10.98
CA ASN A 54 6.41 -2.87 10.37
C ASN A 54 7.31 -3.34 9.21
N VAL A 55 8.06 -4.43 9.40
CA VAL A 55 8.94 -4.99 8.36
C VAL A 55 8.13 -5.54 7.18
N LEU A 56 7.01 -6.20 7.44
CA LEU A 56 6.12 -6.68 6.38
C LEU A 56 5.44 -5.54 5.62
N ALA A 57 5.02 -4.48 6.32
CA ALA A 57 4.41 -3.31 5.72
C ALA A 57 5.41 -2.61 4.78
N GLU A 58 6.62 -2.35 5.26
CA GLU A 58 7.70 -1.72 4.47
C GLU A 58 8.02 -2.54 3.21
N ASN A 59 8.24 -3.86 3.35
CA ASN A 59 8.50 -4.73 2.21
C ASN A 59 7.32 -4.80 1.23
N THR A 60 6.09 -4.88 1.75
CA THR A 60 4.90 -4.97 0.89
C THR A 60 4.69 -3.67 0.11
N THR A 61 4.87 -2.51 0.74
CA THR A 61 4.83 -1.20 0.05
C THR A 61 5.92 -1.09 -1.01
N GLU A 62 7.17 -1.46 -0.68
CA GLU A 62 8.26 -1.48 -1.65
C GLU A 62 7.97 -2.39 -2.84
N GLN A 63 7.46 -3.60 -2.60
CA GLN A 63 7.09 -4.53 -3.66
C GLN A 63 5.93 -4.01 -4.53
N ALA A 64 4.95 -3.31 -3.92
CA ALA A 64 3.83 -2.72 -4.61
C ALA A 64 4.27 -1.59 -5.56
N GLU A 65 5.20 -0.75 -5.13
CA GLU A 65 5.72 0.38 -5.91
C GLU A 65 6.73 -0.04 -6.99
N THR A 66 7.35 -1.21 -6.84
CA THR A 66 8.41 -1.69 -7.75
C THR A 66 7.92 -2.83 -8.66
N ILE A 67 8.10 -4.07 -8.23
CA ILE A 67 7.95 -5.28 -9.04
C ILE A 67 6.50 -5.51 -9.42
N TYR A 68 5.57 -5.22 -8.51
CA TYR A 68 4.14 -5.50 -8.71
C TYR A 68 3.34 -4.31 -9.21
N HIS A 69 3.94 -3.11 -9.33
CA HIS A 69 3.22 -1.91 -9.75
C HIS A 69 2.42 -2.10 -11.05
N PRO A 70 2.99 -2.65 -12.16
CA PRO A 70 2.22 -2.82 -13.40
C PRO A 70 1.01 -3.74 -13.23
N ILE A 71 1.18 -4.81 -12.45
CA ILE A 71 0.13 -5.81 -12.20
C ILE A 71 -0.97 -5.21 -11.32
N LEU A 72 -0.58 -4.53 -10.24
CA LEU A 72 -1.51 -3.85 -9.35
C LEU A 72 -2.29 -2.77 -10.11
N LYS A 73 -1.62 -2.03 -11.01
CA LYS A 73 -2.27 -1.01 -11.84
C LYS A 73 -3.34 -1.63 -12.73
N ASP A 74 -2.98 -2.68 -13.47
CA ASP A 74 -3.90 -3.37 -14.37
C ASP A 74 -5.10 -3.98 -13.65
N VAL A 75 -4.90 -4.49 -12.42
CA VAL A 75 -5.98 -5.06 -11.60
C VAL A 75 -6.87 -3.96 -11.04
N LEU A 76 -6.29 -2.89 -10.47
CA LEU A 76 -7.04 -1.84 -9.80
C LEU A 76 -7.87 -1.00 -10.79
N ILE A 77 -7.39 -0.74 -12.01
CA ILE A 77 -8.17 -0.05 -13.07
C ILE A 77 -9.44 -0.82 -13.47
N ARG A 78 -9.48 -2.13 -13.25
CA ARG A 78 -10.64 -2.98 -13.57
C ARG A 78 -11.66 -3.05 -12.43
N LEU A 79 -11.32 -2.52 -11.25
CA LEU A 79 -12.28 -2.40 -10.17
C LEU A 79 -13.32 -1.33 -10.52
N PRO A 80 -14.57 -1.47 -10.04
CA PRO A 80 -15.63 -0.53 -10.35
C PRO A 80 -15.36 0.89 -9.83
N ASP A 81 -14.49 1.01 -8.83
CA ASP A 81 -14.05 2.29 -8.26
C ASP A 81 -12.57 2.20 -7.84
N LEU A 82 -11.82 3.27 -8.09
CA LEU A 82 -10.41 3.40 -7.71
C LEU A 82 -10.22 4.04 -6.33
N GLU A 83 -11.30 4.49 -5.69
CA GLU A 83 -11.31 5.08 -4.35
C GLU A 83 -11.88 4.18 -3.27
N THR A 84 -12.56 3.11 -3.66
CA THR A 84 -13.09 2.14 -2.71
C THR A 84 -11.99 1.19 -2.24
N ASN A 85 -11.70 1.25 -0.95
CA ASN A 85 -10.74 0.37 -0.27
C ASN A 85 -11.40 -0.90 0.29
N ILE A 86 -12.74 -0.98 0.25
CA ILE A 86 -13.53 -2.01 0.95
C ILE A 86 -14.62 -2.52 0.02
N TYR A 87 -14.53 -3.78 -0.40
CA TYR A 87 -15.54 -4.43 -1.23
C TYR A 87 -16.25 -5.52 -0.46
N ARG A 88 -17.57 -5.42 -0.36
CA ARG A 88 -18.40 -6.46 0.25
C ARG A 88 -18.79 -7.49 -0.80
N VAL A 89 -18.48 -8.75 -0.53
CA VAL A 89 -18.82 -9.89 -1.38
C VAL A 89 -19.56 -10.97 -0.59
N LYS A 90 -20.35 -11.80 -1.29
CA LYS A 90 -21.16 -12.84 -0.66
C LYS A 90 -20.37 -14.10 -0.37
N THR A 91 -19.47 -14.50 -1.27
CA THR A 91 -18.69 -15.74 -1.13
C THR A 91 -17.23 -15.55 -1.54
N LEU A 92 -16.34 -16.45 -1.10
CA LEU A 92 -14.93 -16.42 -1.50
C LEU A 92 -14.74 -16.61 -3.02
N THR A 93 -15.68 -17.28 -3.68
CA THR A 93 -15.66 -17.45 -5.14
C THR A 93 -15.68 -16.11 -5.87
N ASN A 94 -16.30 -15.07 -5.28
CA ASN A 94 -16.31 -13.73 -5.87
C ASN A 94 -14.94 -13.03 -5.84
N ILE A 95 -14.00 -13.51 -5.02
CA ILE A 95 -12.66 -12.92 -4.88
C ILE A 95 -11.54 -13.90 -5.24
N GLU A 96 -11.88 -15.05 -5.84
CA GLU A 96 -10.92 -16.07 -6.22
C GLU A 96 -9.83 -15.53 -7.17
N GLY A 97 -10.20 -14.63 -8.08
CA GLY A 97 -9.26 -13.95 -8.98
C GLY A 97 -8.23 -13.06 -8.25
N PHE A 98 -8.52 -12.63 -7.03
CA PHE A 98 -7.61 -11.81 -6.21
C PHE A 98 -6.75 -12.65 -5.26
N MET A 99 -6.92 -13.97 -5.21
CA MET A 99 -6.15 -14.85 -4.32
C MET A 99 -4.64 -14.70 -4.45
N PRO A 100 -4.05 -14.52 -5.66
CA PRO A 100 -2.62 -14.24 -5.76
C PRO A 100 -2.21 -12.96 -5.02
N LEU A 101 -3.00 -11.88 -5.09
CA LEU A 101 -2.72 -10.61 -4.41
C LEU A 101 -2.93 -10.73 -2.90
N ILE A 102 -3.93 -11.50 -2.46
CA ILE A 102 -4.16 -11.80 -1.04
C ILE A 102 -2.99 -12.61 -0.47
N LYS A 103 -2.53 -13.64 -1.20
CA LYS A 103 -1.39 -14.47 -0.79
C LYS A 103 -0.07 -13.71 -0.79
N LYS A 104 0.04 -12.65 -1.58
CA LYS A 104 1.19 -11.75 -1.60
C LYS A 104 1.10 -10.63 -0.55
N GLY A 105 0.00 -10.55 0.21
CA GLY A 105 -0.17 -9.54 1.26
C GLY A 105 -0.56 -8.16 0.73
N PHE A 106 -0.90 -8.04 -0.55
CA PHE A 106 -1.39 -6.78 -1.11
C PHE A 106 -2.85 -6.54 -0.75
N PHE A 107 -3.68 -7.59 -0.79
CA PHE A 107 -5.11 -7.49 -0.45
C PHE A 107 -5.41 -8.33 0.81
N PHE A 108 -6.45 -7.96 1.53
CA PHE A 108 -6.81 -8.58 2.81
C PHE A 108 -8.26 -9.01 2.80
N VAL A 109 -8.59 -10.00 3.65
CA VAL A 109 -9.94 -10.54 3.73
C VAL A 109 -10.40 -10.51 5.18
N ALA A 110 -11.59 -9.98 5.43
CA ALA A 110 -12.23 -9.97 6.74
C ALA A 110 -13.65 -10.55 6.66
N LYS A 111 -14.16 -11.07 7.78
CA LYS A 111 -15.59 -11.45 7.90
C LYS A 111 -16.37 -10.28 8.49
N ASP A 112 -17.51 -9.95 7.88
CA ASP A 112 -18.49 -9.02 8.45
C ASP A 112 -19.89 -9.65 8.40
N ALA A 113 -20.34 -10.14 9.56
CA ALA A 113 -21.57 -10.90 9.72
C ALA A 113 -21.67 -12.04 8.67
N ASP A 114 -22.63 -11.94 7.75
CA ASP A 114 -22.89 -12.93 6.71
C ASP A 114 -22.19 -12.63 5.38
N SER A 115 -21.18 -11.76 5.40
CA SER A 115 -20.45 -11.34 4.21
C SER A 115 -18.95 -11.35 4.41
N ILE A 116 -18.24 -11.35 3.30
CA ILE A 116 -16.79 -11.28 3.24
C ILE A 116 -16.42 -9.88 2.74
N LEU A 117 -15.44 -9.26 3.36
CA LEU A 117 -14.88 -8.00 2.93
C LEU A 117 -13.52 -8.26 2.28
N LEU A 118 -13.34 -7.79 1.06
CA LEU A 118 -12.05 -7.63 0.44
C LEU A 118 -11.56 -6.21 0.75
N LEU A 119 -10.41 -6.11 1.39
CA LEU A 119 -9.82 -4.88 1.86
C LEU A 119 -8.55 -4.62 1.03
N ILE A 120 -8.45 -3.43 0.47
CA ILE A 120 -7.27 -2.97 -0.28
C ILE A 120 -6.61 -1.88 0.58
N PRO A 121 -5.34 -2.06 0.98
CA PRO A 121 -4.66 -1.06 1.77
C PRO A 121 -4.49 0.25 1.00
N GLU A 122 -4.51 1.35 1.74
CA GLU A 122 -4.36 2.70 1.18
C GLU A 122 -3.05 2.87 0.42
N GLU A 123 -1.97 2.30 0.94
CA GLU A 123 -0.63 2.32 0.34
C GLU A 123 -0.64 1.64 -1.03
N ILE A 124 -1.41 0.55 -1.18
CA ILE A 124 -1.51 -0.18 -2.45
C ILE A 124 -2.30 0.62 -3.48
N LEU A 125 -3.40 1.26 -3.08
CA LEU A 125 -4.15 2.14 -3.96
C LEU A 125 -3.33 3.37 -4.35
N PHE A 126 -2.57 3.93 -3.41
CA PHE A 126 -1.69 5.06 -3.67
C PHE A 126 -0.57 4.70 -4.64
N SER A 127 0.03 3.51 -4.51
CA SER A 127 1.14 3.04 -5.35
C SER A 127 0.85 3.11 -6.86
N VAL A 128 -0.42 3.06 -7.27
CA VAL A 128 -0.84 3.13 -8.68
C VAL A 128 -1.52 4.44 -9.08
N ARG A 129 -1.95 5.26 -8.12
CA ARG A 129 -2.59 6.56 -8.38
C ARG A 129 -1.63 7.60 -8.96
N ASP A 130 -0.36 7.58 -8.58
CA ASP A 130 0.65 8.56 -9.02
C ASP A 130 0.97 8.51 -10.53
N ARG A 131 0.41 7.56 -11.30
CA ARG A 131 0.66 7.41 -12.75
C ARG A 131 -0.58 7.11 -13.58
N LEU A 132 -1.78 7.34 -13.05
CA LEU A 132 -2.95 7.45 -13.91
C LEU A 132 -2.95 8.86 -14.49
N PRO A 133 -2.93 9.04 -15.82
CA PRO A 133 -3.21 10.36 -16.37
C PRO A 133 -4.61 10.72 -15.87
N SER A 134 -4.68 11.76 -15.04
CA SER A 134 -5.93 12.39 -14.65
C SER A 134 -6.55 13.02 -15.90
N ASP A 135 -7.12 12.21 -16.79
CA ASP A 135 -7.88 12.69 -17.93
C ASP A 135 -9.27 13.08 -17.42
N ASN A 136 -9.37 14.28 -16.85
CA ASN A 136 -10.15 15.31 -17.51
C ASN A 136 -10.04 16.68 -16.82
N LYS A 137 -9.71 17.66 -17.67
CA LYS A 137 -9.83 19.12 -17.51
C LYS A 137 -8.79 19.81 -16.64
N LEU A 138 -7.65 20.13 -17.26
CA LEU A 138 -7.17 21.51 -17.36
C LEU A 138 -6.10 21.55 -18.45
N ALA A 139 -6.55 21.86 -19.66
CA ALA A 139 -5.69 22.54 -20.61
C ALA A 139 -5.25 23.87 -19.99
N GLU A 140 -4.00 24.24 -20.29
CA GLU A 140 -3.40 25.57 -20.06
C GLU A 140 -2.95 25.92 -18.64
N ALA A 141 -1.78 25.39 -18.26
CA ALA A 141 -0.74 26.25 -17.70
C ALA A 141 0.62 25.58 -17.90
N VAL A 142 1.46 26.20 -18.73
CA VAL A 142 2.91 25.99 -18.66
C VAL A 142 3.35 26.49 -17.29
N SER A 143 3.48 25.61 -16.28
CA SER A 143 4.16 25.95 -15.03
C SER A 143 4.85 24.73 -14.41
N SER A 144 6.13 24.60 -14.74
CA SER A 144 7.23 24.10 -13.91
C SER A 144 7.12 22.67 -13.37
N SER A 145 8.00 21.80 -13.87
CA SER A 145 8.42 20.53 -13.25
C SER A 145 8.45 20.62 -11.71
N ASP A 146 8.95 21.72 -11.18
CA ASP A 146 9.10 22.00 -9.75
C ASP A 146 7.79 22.02 -8.95
N ASN A 147 6.68 22.45 -9.54
CA ASN A 147 5.40 22.52 -8.82
C ASN A 147 4.83 21.12 -8.57
N LYS A 148 5.04 20.19 -9.51
CA LYS A 148 4.72 18.76 -9.32
C LYS A 148 5.67 18.12 -8.31
N LYS A 149 6.97 18.46 -8.34
CA LYS A 149 7.95 17.97 -7.35
C LYS A 149 7.57 18.40 -5.94
N ALA A 150 7.21 19.67 -5.75
CA ALA A 150 6.78 20.23 -4.48
C ALA A 150 5.53 19.53 -3.93
N GLN A 151 4.53 19.25 -4.78
CA GLN A 151 3.31 18.55 -4.36
C GLN A 151 3.59 17.12 -3.87
N ILE A 152 4.43 16.38 -4.59
CA ILE A 152 4.80 15.00 -4.23
C ILE A 152 5.58 14.99 -2.92
N LEU A 153 6.60 15.85 -2.79
CA LEU A 153 7.40 15.95 -1.57
C LEU A 153 6.58 16.41 -0.35
N ASN A 154 5.64 17.35 -0.53
CA ASN A 154 4.73 17.79 0.55
C ASN A 154 3.79 16.66 0.98
N SER A 155 3.20 15.94 0.02
CA SER A 155 2.36 14.77 0.30
C SER A 155 3.12 13.72 1.11
N TRP A 156 4.37 13.41 0.72
CA TRP A 156 5.21 12.46 1.46
C TRP A 156 5.59 12.97 2.85
N LYS A 157 5.90 14.27 2.98
CA LYS A 157 6.21 14.89 4.26
C LYS A 157 5.02 14.84 5.22
N GLU A 158 3.83 15.23 4.78
CA GLU A 158 2.61 15.22 5.58
C GLU A 158 2.24 13.81 6.02
N LYS A 159 2.34 12.84 5.11
CA LYS A 159 2.06 11.42 5.39
C LYS A 159 3.06 10.81 6.35
N ALA A 160 4.37 11.04 6.14
CA ALA A 160 5.39 10.55 7.06
C ALA A 160 5.30 11.22 8.44
N MET A 161 4.94 12.50 8.52
CA MET A 161 4.64 13.15 9.79
C MET A 161 3.40 12.57 10.47
N ALA A 162 2.35 12.23 9.72
CA ALA A 162 1.14 11.62 10.27
C ALA A 162 1.41 10.22 10.85
N ILE A 163 2.27 9.43 10.20
CA ILE A 163 2.57 8.04 10.58
C ILE A 163 3.66 7.96 11.66
N TYR A 164 4.75 8.72 11.51
CA TYR A 164 5.95 8.59 12.34
C TYR A 164 6.16 9.77 13.31
N GLY A 165 5.31 10.80 13.25
CA GLY A 165 5.42 12.01 14.07
C GLY A 165 6.58 12.93 13.67
N ASN A 166 7.53 12.45 12.86
CA ASN A 166 8.59 13.25 12.24
C ASN A 166 8.98 12.66 10.87
N VAL A 167 9.62 13.48 10.04
CA VAL A 167 10.32 13.02 8.85
C VAL A 167 11.53 13.92 8.63
N SER A 168 12.71 13.33 8.43
CA SER A 168 13.92 14.10 8.12
C SER A 168 13.96 14.46 6.64
N LEU A 169 14.53 15.62 6.32
CA LEU A 169 14.74 16.02 4.92
C LEU A 169 15.72 15.07 4.20
N GLU A 170 16.63 14.44 4.95
CA GLU A 170 17.50 13.36 4.42
C GLU A 170 16.70 12.14 3.99
N HIS A 171 15.65 11.78 4.74
CA HIS A 171 14.75 10.71 4.37
C HIS A 171 14.01 11.06 3.08
N LEU A 172 13.40 12.25 3.00
CA LEU A 172 12.71 12.72 1.79
C LEU A 172 13.63 12.76 0.56
N LYS A 173 14.88 13.24 0.72
CA LYS A 173 15.90 13.23 -0.33
C LYS A 173 16.27 11.82 -0.77
N THR A 174 16.53 10.93 0.19
CA THR A 174 16.94 9.55 -0.10
C THR A 174 15.83 8.81 -0.83
N THR A 175 14.59 9.02 -0.39
CA THR A 175 13.40 8.49 -1.04
C THR A 175 13.30 9.06 -2.45
N TRP A 176 13.31 10.39 -2.62
CA TRP A 176 13.21 11.01 -3.95
C TRP A 176 14.28 10.51 -4.94
N ASN A 177 15.56 10.56 -4.55
CA ASN A 177 16.70 10.25 -5.42
C ASN A 177 16.81 8.75 -5.74
N ARG A 178 16.05 7.91 -5.05
CA ARG A 178 15.95 6.49 -5.34
C ARG A 178 14.92 6.21 -6.44
N TYR A 179 13.91 7.07 -6.63
CA TYR A 179 12.75 6.81 -7.50
C TYR A 179 12.66 7.73 -8.72
N PHE A 180 13.40 8.84 -8.76
CA PHE A 180 13.40 9.79 -9.88
C PHE A 180 14.80 9.95 -10.46
N ASP A 181 14.88 9.93 -11.80
CA ASP A 181 16.13 10.15 -12.55
C ASP A 181 16.67 11.58 -12.39
N GLU A 182 15.81 12.52 -11.96
CA GLU A 182 16.19 13.86 -11.56
C GLU A 182 16.36 13.92 -10.02
N PRO A 183 17.59 13.78 -9.51
CA PRO A 183 17.83 13.84 -8.08
C PRO A 183 17.59 15.26 -7.56
N VAL A 184 17.12 15.34 -6.32
CA VAL A 184 17.00 16.57 -5.54
C VAL A 184 18.04 16.63 -4.43
N THR A 185 18.40 17.85 -4.10
CA THR A 185 19.26 18.20 -2.97
C THR A 185 18.43 18.53 -1.73
N ILE A 186 19.09 18.62 -0.57
CA ILE A 186 18.40 19.02 0.66
C ILE A 186 17.99 20.50 0.57
N GLU A 187 18.81 21.34 -0.06
CA GLU A 187 18.50 22.73 -0.33
C GLU A 187 17.26 22.86 -1.22
N GLU A 188 17.18 22.12 -2.34
CA GLU A 188 16.00 22.14 -3.22
C GLU A 188 14.74 21.64 -2.52
N ILE A 189 14.83 20.59 -1.69
CA ILE A 189 13.67 20.14 -0.91
C ILE A 189 13.21 21.22 0.08
N LYS A 190 14.13 21.97 0.69
CA LYS A 190 13.75 23.09 1.57
C LYS A 190 13.06 24.20 0.79
N ASP A 191 13.57 24.53 -0.39
CA ASP A 191 13.00 25.59 -1.24
C ASP A 191 11.64 25.19 -1.81
N LEU A 192 11.40 23.90 -2.05
CA LEU A 192 10.11 23.36 -2.54
C LEU A 192 9.06 23.17 -1.43
N LEU A 193 9.48 23.09 -0.16
CA LEU A 193 8.62 22.79 0.99
C LEU A 193 8.46 23.95 2.00
N ASN A 194 9.04 25.11 1.69
CA ASN A 194 8.86 26.38 2.41
C ASN A 194 7.75 27.21 1.72
#